data_AF-A0A1V4ZU07-F1
#
_entry.id   AF-A0A1V4ZU07-F1
#
_cell.length_a   1.000
_cell.length_b   1.000
_cell.length_c   1.000
_cell.angle_alpha   90.00
_cell.angle_beta   90.00
_cell.angle_gamma   90.00
#
_symmetry.space_group_name_H-M   'P 1'
#
loop_
_entity.id
_entity.type
_entity.pdbx_description
1 polymer ?
#
loop_
_entity_poly.entity_id
_entity_poly.type
_entity_poly.pdbx_seq_one_letter_code
_entity_poly.pdbx_strand_id
1 'polypeptide(L)'
;MKEYYRPGALDLKHKELIAVAASVSCRCVPCLANHTNNAIRAGATRAEVLEAAAIGVEFGGGPSFVVVRNNLLEFLDDCGA
;
A
#
# COMPACT_ATOMS: atom_id res chain seq x y z
N MET A 1 -9.98 -12.22 -8.58
CA MET A 1 -9.14 -12.04 -7.38
C MET A 1 -8.15 -13.20 -7.31
N LYS A 2 -6.86 -12.97 -7.05
CA LYS A 2 -5.86 -14.04 -6.97
C LYS A 2 -6.05 -14.84 -5.68
N GLU A 3 -5.74 -16.14 -5.69
CA GLU A 3 -6.03 -17.06 -4.58
C GLU A 3 -5.46 -16.59 -3.24
N TYR A 4 -4.23 -16.07 -3.23
CA TYR A 4 -3.56 -15.62 -2.03
C TYR A 4 -4.14 -14.34 -1.39
N TYR A 5 -5.03 -13.60 -2.09
CA TYR A 5 -5.77 -12.47 -1.51
C TYR A 5 -7.13 -12.88 -0.90
N ARG A 6 -7.55 -14.15 -1.01
CA ARG A 6 -8.76 -14.60 -0.32
C ARG A 6 -8.56 -14.48 1.20
N PRO A 7 -9.57 -14.03 1.97
CA PRO A 7 -9.48 -14.01 3.44
C PRO A 7 -9.15 -15.40 4.01
N GLY A 8 -8.29 -15.42 5.03
CA GLY A 8 -7.87 -16.64 5.73
C GLY A 8 -7.28 -16.27 7.10
N ALA A 9 -6.09 -16.79 7.43
CA ALA A 9 -5.38 -16.39 8.65
C ALA A 9 -5.08 -14.88 8.73
N LEU A 10 -4.97 -14.21 7.58
CA LEU A 10 -5.02 -12.76 7.44
C LEU A 10 -6.25 -12.39 6.61
N ASP A 11 -6.95 -11.35 7.01
CA ASP A 11 -8.04 -10.78 6.21
C ASP A 11 -7.49 -10.07 4.95
N LEU A 12 -8.39 -9.61 4.09
CA LEU A 12 -8.00 -8.90 2.87
C LEU A 12 -7.27 -7.58 3.17
N LYS A 13 -7.75 -6.81 4.16
CA LYS A 13 -7.19 -5.50 4.52
C LYS A 13 -5.71 -5.62 4.85
N HIS A 14 -5.35 -6.55 5.74
CA HIS A 14 -3.97 -6.76 6.14
C HIS A 14 -3.09 -7.25 4.98
N LYS A 15 -3.62 -8.11 4.10
CA LYS A 15 -2.89 -8.56 2.91
C LYS A 15 -2.60 -7.44 1.92
N GLU A 16 -3.55 -6.51 1.73
CA GLU A 16 -3.35 -5.35 0.87
C GLU A 16 -2.40 -4.33 1.50
N LEU A 17 -2.45 -4.12 2.82
CA LEU A 17 -1.45 -3.29 3.53
C LEU A 17 -0.02 -3.86 3.40
N ILE A 18 0.15 -5.18 3.51
CA ILE A 18 1.43 -5.84 3.23
C ILE A 18 1.86 -5.59 1.78
N ALA A 19 0.93 -5.65 0.82
CA ALA A 19 1.21 -5.38 -0.58
C ALA A 19 1.60 -3.92 -0.84
N VAL A 20 1.04 -2.96 -0.10
CA VAL A 20 1.48 -1.55 -0.11
C VAL A 20 2.94 -1.45 0.35
N ALA A 21 3.29 -2.02 1.50
CA ALA A 21 4.66 -2.00 2.01
C ALA A 21 5.66 -2.62 1.00
N ALA A 22 5.30 -3.76 0.41
CA ALA A 22 6.10 -4.43 -0.61
C ALA A 22 6.22 -3.60 -1.91
N SER A 23 5.15 -2.92 -2.33
CA SER A 23 5.16 -2.06 -3.51
C SER A 23 6.08 -0.85 -3.34
N VAL A 24 6.11 -0.28 -2.12
CA VAL A 24 7.02 0.80 -1.76
C VAL A 24 8.47 0.31 -1.73
N SER A 25 8.76 -0.84 -1.10
CA SER A 25 10.14 -1.34 -0.97
C SER A 25 10.75 -1.73 -2.32
N CYS A 26 9.94 -2.29 -3.23
CA CYS A 26 10.37 -2.60 -4.60
C CYS A 26 10.21 -1.43 -5.59
N ARG A 27 9.63 -0.30 -5.15
CA ARG A 27 9.39 0.92 -5.94
C ARG A 27 8.52 0.69 -7.18
N CYS A 28 7.57 -0.24 -7.11
CA CYS A 28 6.60 -0.44 -8.18
C CYS A 28 5.43 0.55 -8.04
N VAL A 29 5.50 1.70 -8.71
CA VAL A 29 4.45 2.74 -8.67
C VAL A 29 3.06 2.22 -9.11
N PRO A 30 2.93 1.44 -10.22
CA PRO A 30 1.62 0.90 -10.60
C PRO A 30 1.08 -0.09 -9.56
N CYS A 31 1.95 -0.89 -8.94
CA CYS A 31 1.56 -1.81 -7.86
C CYS A 31 1.07 -1.02 -6.64
N LEU A 32 1.78 0.06 -6.28
CA LEU A 32 1.43 0.94 -5.17
C LEU A 32 0.04 1.55 -5.38
N ALA A 33 -0.26 2.06 -6.57
CA ALA A 33 -1.59 2.60 -6.89
C ALA A 33 -2.69 1.54 -6.73
N ASN A 34 -2.49 0.36 -7.32
CA ASN A 34 -3.48 -0.70 -7.29
C ASN A 34 -3.72 -1.24 -5.87
N HIS A 35 -2.66 -1.52 -5.11
CA HIS A 35 -2.77 -2.07 -3.77
C HIS A 35 -3.23 -1.04 -2.73
N THR A 36 -2.95 0.25 -2.94
CA THR A 36 -3.54 1.33 -2.14
C THR A 36 -5.06 1.37 -2.31
N ASN A 37 -5.55 1.42 -3.54
CA ASN A 37 -7.00 1.40 -3.82
C ASN A 37 -7.68 0.15 -3.25
N ASN A 38 -7.06 -1.03 -3.42
CA ASN A 38 -7.61 -2.27 -2.85
C ASN A 38 -7.64 -2.25 -1.32
N ALA A 39 -6.61 -1.72 -0.67
CA ALA A 39 -6.58 -1.58 0.79
C ALA A 39 -7.73 -0.69 1.28
N ILE A 40 -7.93 0.48 0.66
CA ILE A 40 -9.03 1.40 0.99
C ILE A 40 -10.39 0.71 0.79
N ARG A 41 -10.59 0.01 -0.34
CA ARG A 41 -11.81 -0.77 -0.61
C ARG A 41 -12.03 -1.92 0.36
N ALA A 42 -10.95 -2.46 0.95
CA ALA A 42 -11.00 -3.47 2.00
C ALA A 42 -11.22 -2.87 3.41
N GLY A 43 -11.40 -1.54 3.51
CA GLY A 43 -11.65 -0.83 4.77
C GLY A 43 -10.40 -0.37 5.50
N ALA A 44 -9.23 -0.32 4.84
CA ALA A 44 -8.06 0.35 5.39
C ALA A 44 -8.30 1.86 5.47
N THR A 45 -7.84 2.46 6.55
CA THR A 45 -7.79 3.91 6.74
C THR A 45 -6.54 4.49 6.07
N ARG A 46 -6.58 5.80 5.78
CA ARG A 46 -5.42 6.55 5.32
C ARG A 46 -4.19 6.36 6.24
N ALA A 47 -4.42 6.38 7.56
CA ALA A 47 -3.36 6.19 8.54
C ALA A 47 -2.71 4.80 8.44
N GLU A 48 -3.50 3.73 8.34
CA GLU A 48 -2.98 2.36 8.17
C GLU A 48 -2.14 2.22 6.89
N VAL A 49 -2.56 2.83 5.79
CA VAL A 49 -1.79 2.82 4.52
C VAL A 49 -0.47 3.57 4.67
N LEU A 50 -0.47 4.73 5.35
CA LEU A 50 0.75 5.51 5.59
C LEU A 50 1.73 4.75 6.51
N GLU A 51 1.25 4.07 7.55
CA GLU A 51 2.08 3.22 8.41
C GLU A 51 2.70 2.05 7.63
N ALA A 52 1.92 1.37 6.79
CA ALA A 52 2.43 0.31 5.93
C ALA A 52 3.48 0.83 4.92
N ALA A 53 3.25 2.01 4.33
CA ALA A 53 4.19 2.64 3.43
C ALA A 53 5.50 3.04 4.15
N ALA A 54 5.44 3.52 5.39
CA ALA A 54 6.61 3.83 6.20
C ALA A 54 7.49 2.59 6.44
N ILE A 55 6.88 1.44 6.71
CA ILE A 55 7.60 0.15 6.77
C ILE A 55 8.28 -0.14 5.42
N GLY A 56 7.59 0.06 4.30
CA GLY A 56 8.19 -0.10 2.97
C GLY A 56 9.36 0.84 2.71
N VAL A 57 9.33 2.07 3.25
CA VAL A 57 10.44 3.03 3.17
C VAL A 57 11.66 2.56 3.96
N GLU A 58 11.47 1.97 5.15
CA GLU A 58 12.58 1.42 5.94
C GLU A 58 13.42 0.42 5.12
N PHE A 59 12.76 -0.48 4.39
CA PHE A 59 13.46 -1.48 3.57
C PHE A 59 13.96 -0.95 2.21
N GLY A 60 13.37 0.13 1.69
CA GLY A 60 13.70 0.70 0.40
C GLY A 60 14.60 1.94 0.43
N GLY A 61 14.82 2.51 1.62
CA GLY A 61 15.61 3.70 1.87
C GLY A 61 15.06 4.97 1.20
N GLY A 62 15.95 5.96 1.04
CA GLY A 62 15.64 7.26 0.43
C GLY A 62 14.91 7.19 -0.93
N PRO A 63 15.28 6.29 -1.86
CA PRO A 63 14.55 6.13 -3.12
C PRO A 63 13.07 5.76 -2.94
N SER A 64 12.75 4.90 -1.97
CA SER A 64 11.36 4.53 -1.67
C SER A 64 10.60 5.65 -0.95
N PHE A 65 11.29 6.45 -0.13
CA PHE A 65 10.69 7.68 0.41
C PHE A 65 10.22 8.63 -0.70
N VAL A 66 11.03 8.79 -1.76
CA VAL A 66 10.65 9.62 -2.93
C VAL A 66 9.41 9.06 -3.63
N VAL A 67 9.29 7.73 -3.76
CA VAL A 67 8.10 7.09 -4.32
C VAL A 67 6.85 7.43 -3.51
N VAL A 68 6.92 7.30 -2.18
CA VAL A 68 5.80 7.64 -1.29
C VAL A 68 5.43 9.11 -1.43
N ARG A 69 6.40 10.02 -1.27
CA ARG A 69 6.19 11.47 -1.33
C ARG A 69 5.56 11.91 -2.65
N ASN A 70 6.02 11.37 -3.78
CA ASN A 70 5.61 11.82 -5.10
C ASN A 70 4.33 11.15 -5.62
N ASN A 71 3.87 10.04 -5.03
CA ASN A 71 2.77 9.24 -5.62
C ASN A 71 1.68 8.86 -4.61
N LEU A 72 2.05 8.40 -3.40
CA LEU A 72 1.08 7.79 -2.49
C LEU A 72 0.02 8.78 -2.00
N LEU A 73 0.41 10.03 -1.74
CA LEU A 73 -0.52 11.05 -1.25
C LEU A 73 -1.60 11.35 -2.29
N GLU A 74 -1.22 11.53 -3.56
CA GLU A 74 -2.14 11.73 -4.67
C GLU A 74 -3.08 10.52 -4.83
N PHE A 75 -2.55 9.29 -4.77
CA PHE A 75 -3.37 8.08 -4.85
C PHE A 75 -4.40 7.98 -3.72
N LEU A 76 -4.04 8.36 -2.49
CA LEU A 76 -4.96 8.35 -1.37
C LEU A 76 -6.07 9.39 -1.55
N ASP A 77 -5.74 10.56 -2.07
CA ASP A 77 -6.70 11.63 -2.37
C ASP A 77 -7.67 11.19 -3.48
N ASP A 78 -7.16 10.54 -4.54
CA ASP A 78 -7.96 9.95 -5.63
C ASP A 78 -8.89 8.82 -5.16
N CYS A 79 -8.47 8.05 -4.16
CA CYS A 79 -9.27 6.98 -3.57
C CYS A 79 -10.33 7.49 -2.58
N GLY A 80 -10.37 8.80 -2.31
CA GLY A 80 -11.30 9.40 -1.34
C GLY A 80 -11.00 9.03 0.11
N ALA A 81 -9.73 8.78 0.45
CA ALA A 81 -9.25 8.32 1.75
C ALA A 81 -8.59 9.42 2.61
#